data_AF-A0A377IBF0-F1
#
_entry.id   AF-A0A377IBF0-F1
#
_cell.length_a   1.000
_cell.length_b   1.000
_cell.length_c   1.000
_cell.angle_alpha   90.00
_cell.angle_beta   90.00
_cell.angle_gamma   90.00
#
_symmetry.space_group_name_H-M   'P 1'
#
loop_
_entity.id
_entity.type
_entity.pdbx_description
1 polymer ?
#
loop_
_entity_poly.entity_id
_entity_poly.type
_entity_poly.pdbx_seq_one_letter_code
_entity_poly.pdbx_strand_id
1 'polypeptide(L)'
;MLMSVNISPELTQAAFRISDSVMNVSTPMFAFYPLLISYCQRYCKNTGVGTLCSMMIPYTIGLFIVLTLVLYVFWGLGIPLGFDSGYTYPKA
;
A
#
# COMPACT_ATOMS: atom_id res chain seq x y z
N MET A 1 -7.94 7.28 17.60
CA MET A 1 -8.35 5.89 17.92
C MET A 1 -7.16 4.96 18.13
N LEU A 2 -6.20 4.85 17.20
CA LEU A 2 -5.02 3.99 17.43
C LEU A 2 -4.05 4.54 18.49
N MET A 3 -3.93 5.86 18.64
CA MET A 3 -3.22 6.48 19.77
C MET A 3 -3.82 6.10 21.13
N SER A 4 -5.12 5.81 21.20
CA SER A 4 -5.79 5.38 22.44
C SER A 4 -5.35 3.98 22.88
N VAL A 5 -4.71 3.21 22.00
CA VAL A 5 -4.08 1.90 22.27
C VAL A 5 -2.55 1.97 22.24
N ASN A 6 -1.98 3.16 22.49
CA ASN A 6 -0.53 3.43 22.55
C ASN A 6 0.24 3.28 21.22
N ILE A 7 -0.45 3.28 20.08
CA ILE A 7 0.18 3.28 18.75
C ILE A 7 0.42 4.71 18.30
N SER A 8 1.64 5.02 17.86
CA SER A 8 2.00 6.36 17.40
C SER A 8 1.29 6.74 16.08
N PRO A 9 0.98 8.02 15.87
CA PRO A 9 0.38 8.48 14.61
C PRO A 9 1.32 8.26 13.42
N GLU A 10 2.64 8.27 13.63
CA GLU A 10 3.67 8.02 12.61
C GLU A 10 3.59 6.57 12.10
N LEU A 11 3.48 5.60 13.02
CA LEU A 11 3.31 4.19 12.66
C LEU A 11 1.99 3.97 11.89
N THR A 12 0.92 4.61 12.35
CA THR A 12 -0.38 4.55 11.66
C THR A 12 -0.31 5.14 10.25
N GLN A 13 0.37 6.28 10.10
CA GLN A 13 0.53 6.93 8.80
C GLN A 13 1.40 6.10 7.84
N ALA A 14 2.47 5.49 8.34
CA ALA A 14 3.31 4.59 7.56
C ALA A 14 2.50 3.37 7.05
N ALA A 15 1.73 2.74 7.93
CA ALA A 15 0.87 1.60 7.56
C ALA A 15 -0.20 2.00 6.53
N PHE A 16 -0.80 3.19 6.67
CA PHE A 16 -1.76 3.72 5.70
C PHE A 16 -1.13 3.94 4.32
N ARG A 17 0.06 4.55 4.26
CA ARG A 17 0.78 4.80 3.00
C ARG A 17 1.14 3.51 2.26
N ILE A 18 1.58 2.49 3.00
CA ILE A 18 1.85 1.17 2.44
C ILE A 18 0.58 0.59 1.81
N SER A 19 -0.53 0.62 2.54
CA SER A 19 -1.80 0.04 2.09
C SER A 19 -2.38 0.76 0.87
N ASP A 20 -2.38 2.10 0.86
CA ASP A 20 -2.88 2.92 -0.25
C ASP A 20 -2.10 2.64 -1.55
N SER A 21 -0.76 2.61 -1.44
CA SER A 21 0.12 2.38 -2.60
C SER A 21 -0.12 1.04 -3.27
N VAL A 22 -0.42 0.01 -2.47
CA VAL A 22 -0.60 -1.36 -2.96
C VAL A 22 -1.94 -1.55 -3.67
N MET A 23 -3.01 -0.91 -3.19
CA MET A 23 -4.35 -1.15 -3.72
C MET A 23 -4.66 -0.38 -5.00
N ASN A 24 -4.03 0.77 -5.23
CA ASN A 24 -4.32 1.66 -6.36
C ASN A 24 -4.31 0.96 -7.73
N VAL A 25 -3.45 -0.03 -7.93
CA VAL A 25 -3.32 -0.73 -9.22
C VAL A 25 -4.37 -1.84 -9.42
N SER A 26 -4.93 -2.39 -8.34
CA SER A 26 -5.92 -3.48 -8.43
C SER A 26 -7.36 -2.99 -8.62
N THR A 27 -7.66 -1.72 -8.38
CA THR A 27 -9.05 -1.24 -8.44
C THR A 27 -9.37 -0.57 -9.77
N PRO A 28 -10.54 -0.84 -10.37
CA PRO A 28 -11.00 -0.14 -11.57
C PRO A 28 -11.44 1.31 -11.29
N MET A 29 -11.51 1.72 -10.02
CA MET A 29 -11.84 3.07 -9.59
C MET A 29 -10.63 4.02 -9.62
N PHE A 30 -9.45 3.50 -9.93
CA PHE A 30 -8.26 4.33 -10.10
C PHE A 30 -8.47 5.32 -11.25
N ALA A 31 -8.22 6.61 -11.02
CA ALA A 31 -8.53 7.66 -12.00
C ALA A 31 -7.86 7.45 -13.37
N PHE A 32 -6.68 6.82 -13.40
CA PHE A 32 -5.93 6.54 -14.62
C PHE A 32 -6.22 5.14 -15.22
N TYR A 33 -7.17 4.39 -14.67
CA TYR A 33 -7.50 3.04 -15.13
C TYR A 33 -7.96 2.98 -16.60
N PRO A 34 -8.80 3.90 -17.11
CA PRO A 34 -9.19 3.90 -18.53
C PRO A 34 -8.00 4.10 -19.48
N LEU A 35 -7.02 4.93 -19.08
CA LEU A 35 -5.79 5.16 -19.83
C LEU A 35 -4.94 3.88 -19.88
N LEU A 36 -4.79 3.20 -18.73
CA LEU A 36 -4.07 1.92 -18.60
C LEU A 36 -4.67 0.83 -19.51
N ILE A 37 -6.00 0.68 -19.50
CA ILE A 37 -6.70 -0.25 -20.39
C ILE A 37 -6.44 0.11 -21.86
N SER A 38 -6.54 1.38 -22.23
CA SER A 38 -6.33 1.81 -23.62
C SER A 38 -4.92 1.47 -24.11
N TYR A 39 -3.90 1.60 -23.26
CA TYR A 39 -2.54 1.15 -23.57
C TYR A 39 -2.43 -0.37 -23.67
N CYS A 40 -3.07 -1.13 -22.77
CA CYS A 40 -3.08 -2.60 -22.86
C CYS A 40 -3.81 -3.11 -24.12
N GLN A 41 -4.93 -2.49 -24.48
CA GLN A 41 -5.72 -2.87 -25.67
C GLN A 41 -4.98 -2.65 -26.99
N ARG A 42 -3.97 -1.77 -27.00
CA ARG A 42 -3.07 -1.60 -28.15
C ARG A 42 -2.27 -2.87 -28.46
N TYR A 43 -1.91 -3.65 -27.45
CA TYR A 43 -1.14 -4.88 -27.60
C TYR A 43 -2.03 -6.14 -27.51
N CYS A 44 -3.04 -6.11 -26.65
CA CYS A 44 -3.96 -7.22 -26.40
C CYS A 44 -5.43 -6.75 -26.55
N LYS A 45 -5.99 -6.89 -27.76
CA LYS A 45 -7.35 -6.42 -28.08
C LYS A 45 -8.49 -7.01 -27.23
N ASN A 46 -8.28 -8.19 -26.64
CA ASN A 46 -9.27 -8.87 -25.79
C ASN A 46 -9.18 -8.47 -24.31
N THR A 47 -8.31 -7.55 -23.92
CA THR A 47 -8.15 -7.13 -22.52
C THR A 47 -9.29 -6.19 -22.10
N GLY A 48 -10.03 -6.60 -21.07
CA GLY A 48 -11.04 -5.78 -20.40
C GLY A 48 -10.63 -5.34 -18.99
N VAL A 49 -11.54 -4.65 -18.30
CA VAL A 49 -11.39 -4.20 -16.91
C VAL A 49 -11.04 -5.37 -15.98
N GLY A 50 -11.78 -6.47 -16.08
CA GLY A 50 -11.55 -7.65 -15.25
C GLY A 50 -10.20 -8.33 -15.52
N THR A 51 -9.76 -8.39 -16.78
CA THR A 51 -8.49 -8.99 -17.17
C THR A 51 -7.31 -8.23 -16.57
N LEU A 52 -7.34 -6.90 -16.65
CA LEU A 52 -6.28 -6.05 -16.09
C LEU A 52 -6.27 -6.11 -14.56
N CYS A 53 -7.45 -6.07 -13.93
CA CYS A 53 -7.60 -6.23 -12.48
C CYS A 53 -6.99 -7.57 -12.02
N SER A 54 -7.44 -8.69 -12.58
CA SER A 54 -6.96 -10.03 -12.20
C SER A 54 -5.47 -10.22 -12.46
N MET A 55 -4.93 -9.62 -13.52
CA MET A 55 -3.50 -9.66 -13.82
C MET A 55 -2.67 -8.89 -12.78
N MET A 56 -3.24 -7.86 -12.17
CA MET A 56 -2.56 -7.02 -11.18
C MET A 56 -2.68 -7.55 -9.74
N ILE A 57 -3.68 -8.37 -9.40
CA ILE A 57 -3.83 -9.01 -8.09
C ILE A 57 -2.54 -9.69 -7.56
N PRO A 58 -1.83 -10.52 -8.34
CA PRO A 58 -0.59 -11.13 -7.83
C PRO A 58 0.49 -10.10 -7.49
N TYR A 59 0.55 -8.99 -8.24
CA TYR A 59 1.49 -7.89 -7.97
C TYR A 59 1.13 -7.14 -6.70
N THR A 60 -0.16 -6.87 -6.47
CA THR A 60 -0.61 -6.19 -5.26
C THR A 60 -0.36 -7.04 -4.02
N ILE A 61 -0.61 -8.35 -4.07
CA ILE A 61 -0.28 -9.27 -2.97
C ILE A 61 1.23 -9.28 -2.71
N GLY A 62 2.06 -9.38 -3.75
CA GLY A 62 3.51 -9.35 -3.62
C GLY A 62 4.03 -8.07 -2.96
N LEU A 63 3.58 -6.91 -3.45
CA LEU A 63 3.94 -5.61 -2.87
C LEU A 63 3.42 -5.45 -1.44
N PHE A 64 2.21 -5.92 -1.14
CA PHE A 64 1.66 -5.91 0.21
C PHE A 64 2.57 -6.62 1.19
N ILE A 65 2.97 -7.84 0.85
CA ILE A 65 3.82 -8.68 1.70
C ILE A 65 5.18 -8.03 1.89
N VAL A 66 5.82 -7.58 0.82
CA VAL A 66 7.16 -6.98 0.87
C VAL A 66 7.16 -5.70 1.71
N LEU A 67 6.24 -4.77 1.47
CA LEU A 67 6.19 -3.49 2.20
C LEU A 67 5.79 -3.69 3.67
N THR A 68 4.89 -4.63 3.96
CA THR A 68 4.53 -4.99 5.33
C THR A 68 5.74 -5.59 6.06
N LEU A 69 6.50 -6.48 5.41
CA LEU A 69 7.74 -7.02 5.97
C LEU A 69 8.76 -5.92 6.26
N VAL A 70 8.94 -4.97 5.34
CA VAL A 70 9.83 -3.82 5.54
C VAL A 70 9.41 -3.01 6.78
N LEU A 71 8.11 -2.74 6.95
CA LEU A 71 7.61 -2.03 8.12
C LEU A 71 7.92 -2.79 9.42
N TYR A 72 7.69 -4.11 9.45
CA TYR A 72 8.01 -4.94 10.61
C TYR A 72 9.51 -5.01 10.90
N VAL A 73 10.36 -5.05 9.88
CA VAL A 73 11.83 -5.00 10.05
C VAL A 73 12.24 -3.67 10.66
N PHE A 74 11.71 -2.55 10.17
CA PHE A 74 11.99 -1.23 10.73
C PHE A 74 11.54 -1.13 12.19
N TRP A 75 10.33 -1.61 12.49
CA TRP A 75 9.79 -1.63 13.84
C TRP A 75 10.61 -2.53 14.78
N GLY A 76 10.98 -3.73 14.34
CA GLY A 76 11.79 -4.67 15.12
C GLY A 76 13.22 -4.19 15.38
N LEU A 77 13.81 -3.44 14.45
CA LEU A 77 15.14 -2.85 14.59
C LEU A 77 15.12 -1.48 15.30
N GLY A 78 13.94 -0.92 15.60
CA GLY A 78 13.79 0.39 16.23
C GLY A 78 14.29 1.54 15.36
N ILE A 79 14.32 1.38 14.03
CA ILE A 79 14.77 2.42 13.10
C ILE A 79 13.69 3.51 13.06
N PRO A 80 14.01 4.78 13.31
CA PRO A 80 12.99 5.83 13.28
C PRO A 80 12.38 5.94 11.87
N LEU A 81 11.04 5.90 11.80
CA LEU A 81 10.25 6.08 10.56
C LEU A 81 10.41 7.49 9.95
N GLY A 82 10.87 8.46 10.73
CA GLY A 82 11.14 9.84 10.35
C GLY A 82 11.96 10.57 11.42
N PHE A 83 12.20 11.86 11.24
CA PHE A 83 12.90 12.66 12.24
C PHE A 83 12.10 12.70 13.55
N ASP A 84 12.73 12.30 14.66
CA ASP A 84 12.12 12.25 15.99
C ASP A 84 10.86 11.37 16.10
N SER A 85 10.71 10.38 15.23
CA SER A 85 9.51 9.52 15.22
C SER A 85 9.63 8.37 16.22
N GLY A 86 8.64 8.24 17.11
CA GLY A 86 8.45 7.05 17.96
C GLY A 86 7.47 6.05 17.37
N TYR A 87 7.55 4.79 17.82
CA TYR A 87 6.56 3.74 17.50
C TYR A 87 5.42 3.67 18.52
N THR A 88 5.68 4.13 19.74
CA THR A 88 4.74 4.11 20.85
C THR A 88 4.31 5.52 21.18
N TYR A 89 3.05 5.67 21.55
CA TYR A 89 2.51 6.92 22.09
C TYR A 89 2.15 6.67 23.55
N PRO A 90 3.06 6.93 24.51
CA PRO A 90 2.72 6.81 25.92
C PRO A 90 1.62 7.82 26.26
N LYS A 91 0.51 7.33 26.82
CA LYS A 91 -0.47 8.22 27.45
C LYS A 91 0.21 8.91 28.63
N ALA A 92 0.23 10.24 28.62
CA ALA A 92 0.47 11.03 29.81
C ALA A 92 -0.60 10.74 30.88
#